data_AF-A0A9X8YRF6-F1
#
_entry.id   AF-A0A9X8YRF6-F1
#
_cell.length_a   1.000
_cell.length_b   1.000
_cell.length_c   1.000
_cell.angle_alpha   90.00
_cell.angle_beta   90.00
_cell.angle_gamma   90.00
#
_symmetry.space_group_name_H-M   'P 1'
#
loop_
_entity.id
_entity.type
_entity.pdbx_description
1 polymer ?
#
loop_
_entity_poly.entity_id
_entity_poly.type
_entity_poly.pdbx_seq_one_letter_code
_entity_poly.pdbx_strand_id
1 'polypeptide(L)'
;AFLGLESACANTDVVENPERNVPIAVLGGTLSAAVIYIISTNVIAGIVPNMDLANSTAPFGLAFSHMFNPTVGKIIMALMVMSCVGSLLGWQFTIAQVFKSSADSGFFPKIFSKLSKADAPVKGMLTI
;
A
#
# COMPACT_ATOMS: atom_id res chain seq x y z
N ALA A 1 7.38 3.27 -4.82
CA ALA A 1 6.68 4.49 -4.42
C ALA A 1 5.27 4.54 -5.00
N PHE A 2 5.10 4.51 -6.33
CA PHE A 2 3.78 4.74 -6.93
C PHE A 2 3.04 3.48 -7.42
N LEU A 3 3.65 2.30 -7.33
CA LEU A 3 2.94 1.03 -7.54
C LEU A 3 1.78 0.93 -6.55
N GLY A 4 0.57 0.71 -7.05
CA GLY A 4 -0.66 0.73 -6.26
C GLY A 4 -1.66 1.81 -6.68
N LEU A 5 -1.31 2.73 -7.59
CA LEU A 5 -2.27 3.65 -8.21
C LEU A 5 -3.43 2.88 -8.88
N GLU A 6 -3.11 1.71 -9.43
CA GLU A 6 -4.03 0.78 -10.07
C GLU A 6 -4.95 0.08 -9.07
N SER A 7 -4.63 0.07 -7.76
CA SER A 7 -5.44 -0.62 -6.75
C SER A 7 -6.86 -0.09 -6.69
N ALA A 8 -7.07 1.22 -6.91
CA ALA A 8 -8.43 1.77 -6.95
C ALA A 8 -9.19 1.29 -8.20
N CYS A 9 -8.51 1.20 -9.36
CA CYS A 9 -9.10 0.69 -10.60
C CYS A 9 -9.38 -0.82 -10.52
N ALA A 10 -8.47 -1.59 -9.95
CA ALA A 10 -8.60 -3.04 -9.78
C ALA A 10 -9.74 -3.43 -8.81
N ASN A 11 -10.12 -2.51 -7.91
CA ASN A 11 -11.20 -2.70 -6.94
C ASN A 11 -12.49 -1.95 -7.31
N THR A 12 -12.63 -1.48 -8.55
CA THR A 12 -13.79 -0.67 -9.00
C THR A 12 -15.13 -1.33 -8.69
N ASP A 13 -15.23 -2.66 -8.82
CA ASP A 13 -16.46 -3.44 -8.62
C ASP A 13 -17.01 -3.44 -7.18
N VAL A 14 -16.21 -2.99 -6.21
CA VAL A 14 -16.58 -2.95 -4.78
C VAL A 14 -16.52 -1.53 -4.20
N VAL A 15 -16.24 -0.53 -5.04
CA VAL A 15 -16.24 0.88 -4.65
C VAL A 15 -17.65 1.45 -4.86
N GLU A 16 -18.18 2.13 -3.85
CA GLU A 16 -19.44 2.87 -3.98
C GLU A 16 -19.24 4.05 -4.94
N ASN A 17 -20.13 4.25 -5.93
CA ASN A 17 -20.04 5.30 -6.96
C ASN A 17 -18.67 5.35 -7.68
N PRO A 18 -18.28 4.29 -8.41
CA PRO A 18 -16.93 4.13 -8.95
C PRO A 18 -16.51 5.23 -9.92
N GLU A 19 -17.43 5.69 -10.79
CA GLU A 19 -17.14 6.74 -11.80
C GLU A 19 -16.63 8.04 -11.18
N ARG A 20 -17.03 8.35 -9.94
CA ARG A 20 -16.58 9.53 -9.21
C ARG A 20 -15.46 9.20 -8.23
N ASN A 21 -15.61 8.12 -7.46
CA ASN A 21 -14.74 7.85 -6.34
C ASN A 21 -13.40 7.24 -6.75
N VAL A 22 -13.34 6.43 -7.82
CA VAL A 22 -12.08 5.87 -8.31
C VAL A 22 -11.14 6.96 -8.81
N PRO A 23 -11.54 7.91 -9.68
CA PRO A 23 -10.65 8.99 -10.12
C PRO A 23 -10.14 9.86 -8.96
N ILE A 24 -11.01 10.17 -7.99
CA ILE A 24 -10.64 10.95 -6.80
C ILE A 24 -9.63 10.18 -5.94
N ALA A 25 -9.84 8.88 -5.72
CA ALA A 25 -8.95 8.05 -4.93
C ALA A 25 -7.57 7.90 -5.59
N VAL A 26 -7.52 7.65 -6.90
CA VAL A 26 -6.26 7.54 -7.66
C VAL A 26 -5.47 8.85 -7.62
N LEU A 27 -6.11 9.96 -8.00
CA LEU A 27 -5.45 11.26 -8.07
C LEU A 27 -5.07 11.76 -6.67
N GLY A 28 -6.00 11.72 -5.73
CA GLY A 28 -5.77 12.16 -4.34
C GLY A 28 -4.71 11.32 -3.63
N GLY A 29 -4.75 9.99 -3.80
CA GLY A 29 -3.73 9.09 -3.26
C GLY A 29 -2.35 9.33 -3.86
N THR A 30 -2.26 9.49 -5.19
CA THR A 30 -0.99 9.72 -5.87
C THR A 30 -0.39 11.09 -5.54
N LEU A 31 -1.20 12.15 -5.53
CA LEU A 31 -0.76 13.51 -5.17
C LEU A 31 -0.29 13.59 -3.72
N SER A 32 -1.05 13.01 -2.79
CA SER A 32 -0.66 12.99 -1.38
C SER A 32 0.64 12.21 -1.17
N ALA A 33 0.79 11.05 -1.80
CA ALA A 33 2.03 10.28 -1.76
C ALA A 33 3.23 11.07 -2.33
N ALA A 34 3.04 11.76 -3.46
CA ALA A 34 4.08 12.60 -4.06
C ALA A 34 4.53 13.73 -3.11
N VAL A 35 3.57 14.45 -2.52
CA VAL A 35 3.86 15.54 -1.57
C VAL A 35 4.61 15.02 -0.35
N ILE A 36 4.14 13.93 0.26
CA ILE A 36 4.77 13.31 1.43
C ILE A 36 6.20 12.85 1.08
N TYR A 37 6.40 12.24 -0.08
CA TYR A 37 7.73 11.78 -0.50
C TYR A 37 8.70 12.93 -0.72
N ILE A 38 8.29 13.99 -1.41
CA ILE A 38 9.14 15.15 -1.65
C ILE A 38 9.56 15.77 -0.32
N ILE A 39 8.60 16.03 0.58
CA ILE A 39 8.88 16.67 1.86
C ILE A 39 9.78 15.78 2.73
N SER A 40 9.41 14.51 2.91
CA SER A 40 10.14 13.60 3.79
C SER A 40 11.58 13.35 3.31
N THR A 41 11.79 13.16 2.01
CA THR A 41 13.13 12.92 1.45
C THR A 41 14.04 14.14 1.65
N ASN A 42 13.52 15.35 1.41
CA ASN A 42 14.28 16.59 1.62
C ASN A 42 14.66 16.78 3.10
N VAL A 43 13.72 16.51 4.02
CA VAL A 43 13.99 16.61 5.46
C VAL A 43 15.05 15.60 5.90
N ILE A 44 14.96 14.34 5.46
CA ILE A 44 15.92 13.29 5.83
C ILE A 44 17.32 13.61 5.29
N ALA A 45 17.42 14.04 4.04
CA ALA A 45 18.70 14.43 3.43
C ALA A 45 19.35 15.66 4.12
N GLY A 46 18.54 16.53 4.74
CA GLY A 46 19.03 17.66 5.54
C GLY A 46 19.48 17.30 6.96
N ILE A 47 18.99 16.19 7.53
CA ILE A 47 19.28 15.79 8.91
C ILE A 47 20.47 14.82 9.00
N VAL A 48 20.58 13.87 8.07
CA VAL A 48 21.55 12.75 8.15
C VAL A 48 22.57 12.85 7.02
N PRO A 49 23.88 12.66 7.29
CA PRO A 49 24.89 12.59 6.24
C PRO A 49 24.56 11.53 5.18
N ASN A 50 24.76 11.86 3.89
CA ASN A 50 24.40 10.97 2.77
C ASN A 50 25.08 9.59 2.85
N MET A 51 26.29 9.49 3.39
CA MET A 51 26.97 8.19 3.54
C MET A 51 26.28 7.28 4.56
N ASP A 52 25.72 7.84 5.63
CA ASP A 52 25.01 7.06 6.64
C ASP A 52 23.61 6.67 6.16
N LEU A 53 22.97 7.53 5.35
CA LEU A 53 21.71 7.19 4.66
C LEU A 53 21.90 6.07 3.64
N ALA A 54 22.95 6.11 2.83
CA ALA A 54 23.21 5.11 1.78
C ALA A 54 23.49 3.71 2.36
N ASN A 55 24.10 3.65 3.56
CA ASN A 55 24.39 2.38 4.23
C ASN A 55 23.25 1.90 5.14
N SER A 56 22.20 2.69 5.34
CA SER A 56 21.09 2.36 6.23
C SER A 56 19.95 1.63 5.50
N THR A 57 19.54 0.49 6.04
CA THR A 57 18.34 -0.22 5.60
C THR A 57 17.04 0.43 6.09
N ALA A 58 17.14 1.42 6.98
CA ALA A 58 16.03 2.06 7.65
C ALA A 58 16.25 3.59 7.80
N PRO A 59 16.26 4.35 6.70
CA PRO A 59 16.64 5.77 6.70
C PRO A 59 15.73 6.65 7.57
N PHE A 60 14.41 6.36 7.62
CA PHE A 60 13.48 7.07 8.50
C PHE A 60 13.77 6.81 9.98
N GLY A 61 13.96 5.55 10.38
CA GLY A 61 14.30 5.21 11.77
C GLY A 61 15.63 5.83 12.22
N LEU A 62 16.60 5.89 11.31
CA LEU A 62 17.89 6.54 11.54
C LEU A 62 17.75 8.07 11.71
N ALA A 63 17.00 8.73 10.83
CA ALA A 63 16.77 10.18 10.91
C ALA A 63 16.07 10.59 12.23
N PHE A 64 15.04 9.86 12.65
CA PHE A 64 14.35 10.12 13.92
C PHE A 64 15.21 9.79 15.15
N SER A 65 16.12 8.81 15.04
CA SER A 65 17.10 8.52 16.10
C SER A 65 18.10 9.65 16.26
N HIS A 66 18.57 10.24 15.15
CA HIS A 66 19.47 11.40 15.15
C HIS A 66 18.81 12.68 15.64
N MET A 67 17.54 12.90 15.30
CA MET A 67 16.83 14.15 15.64
C MET A 67 16.35 14.21 17.09
N PHE A 68 15.95 13.07 17.66
CA PHE A 68 15.43 13.02 19.03
C PHE A 68 16.26 12.12 19.92
N ASN A 69 16.03 10.81 19.82
CA ASN A 69 16.66 9.78 20.64
C ASN A 69 16.48 8.40 19.98
N PRO A 70 17.38 7.42 20.25
CA PRO A 70 17.27 6.06 19.69
C PRO A 70 15.95 5.35 20.00
N THR A 71 15.34 5.62 21.15
CA THR A 71 14.03 5.05 21.54
C THR A 71 12.91 5.51 20.60
N VAL A 72 12.93 6.79 20.19
CA VAL A 72 11.94 7.35 19.25
C VAL A 72 12.10 6.70 17.88
N GLY A 73 13.34 6.53 17.41
CA GLY A 73 13.61 5.80 16.18
C GLY A 73 13.04 4.38 16.17
N LYS A 74 13.18 3.62 17.27
CA LYS A 74 12.58 2.28 17.40
C LYS A 74 11.06 2.29 17.35
N ILE A 75 10.41 3.29 17.96
CA ILE A 75 8.95 3.45 17.91
C ILE A 75 8.51 3.69 16.46
N ILE A 76 9.18 4.60 15.74
CA ILE A 76 8.87 4.90 14.34
C ILE A 76 9.09 3.65 13.46
N MET A 77 10.14 2.86 13.72
CA MET A 77 10.35 1.58 13.04
C MET A 77 9.20 0.60 13.26
N ALA A 78 8.68 0.49 14.48
CA ALA A 78 7.51 -0.35 14.76
C ALA A 78 6.26 0.12 14.02
N LEU A 79 6.02 1.44 13.95
CA LEU A 79 4.93 2.01 13.16
C LEU A 79 5.08 1.71 11.66
N MET A 80 6.30 1.77 11.12
CA MET A 80 6.57 1.41 9.73
C MET A 80 6.24 -0.06 9.45
N VAL A 81 6.61 -0.97 10.36
CA VAL A 81 6.24 -2.40 10.24
C VAL A 81 4.72 -2.56 10.22
N MET A 82 3.99 -1.90 11.10
CA MET A 82 2.52 -1.94 11.10
C MET A 82 1.93 -1.40 9.79
N SER A 83 2.50 -0.32 9.24
CA SER A 83 2.09 0.22 7.94
C SER A 83 2.33 -0.79 6.80
N CYS A 84 3.45 -1.51 6.80
CA CYS A 84 3.72 -2.57 5.83
C CYS A 84 2.70 -3.71 5.93
N VAL A 85 2.31 -4.11 7.14
CA VAL A 85 1.25 -5.14 7.34
C VAL A 85 -0.08 -4.66 6.77
N GLY A 86 -0.45 -3.40 7.02
CA GLY A 86 -1.66 -2.81 6.43
C GLY A 86 -1.63 -2.80 4.90
N SER A 87 -0.49 -2.44 4.31
CA SER A 87 -0.31 -2.48 2.86
C SER A 87 -0.40 -3.89 2.29
N LEU A 88 0.18 -4.88 2.98
CA LEU A 88 0.12 -6.30 2.58
C LEU A 88 -1.33 -6.81 2.53
N LEU A 89 -2.13 -6.48 3.54
CA LEU A 89 -3.56 -6.84 3.56
C LEU A 89 -4.33 -6.17 2.42
N GLY A 90 -4.02 -4.90 2.11
CA GLY A 90 -4.61 -4.20 0.96
C GLY A 90 -4.26 -4.86 -0.37
N TRP A 91 -3.00 -5.27 -0.56
CA TRP A 91 -2.58 -6.00 -1.76
C TRP A 91 -3.26 -7.36 -1.90
N GLN A 92 -3.41 -8.10 -0.80
CA GLN A 92 -4.12 -9.38 -0.81
C GLN A 92 -5.57 -9.21 -1.30
N PHE A 93 -6.24 -8.15 -0.85
CA PHE A 93 -7.59 -7.81 -1.30
C PHE A 93 -7.64 -7.47 -2.79
N THR A 94 -6.76 -6.58 -3.26
CA THR A 94 -6.67 -6.19 -4.67
C THR A 94 -6.45 -7.39 -5.58
N ILE A 95 -5.51 -8.27 -5.21
CA ILE A 95 -5.21 -9.47 -5.99
C ILE A 95 -6.46 -10.38 -6.08
N ALA A 96 -7.14 -10.60 -4.97
CA ALA A 96 -8.34 -11.44 -4.94
C ALA A 96 -9.45 -10.91 -5.85
N GLN A 97 -9.63 -9.59 -5.92
CA GLN A 97 -10.61 -8.93 -6.80
C GLN A 97 -10.24 -9.07 -8.28
N VAL A 98 -8.96 -8.93 -8.62
CA VAL A 98 -8.47 -9.15 -10.00
C VAL A 98 -8.71 -10.59 -10.46
N PHE A 99 -8.40 -11.57 -9.61
CA PHE A 99 -8.66 -12.98 -9.93
C PHE A 99 -10.15 -13.30 -10.05
N LYS A 100 -10.98 -12.70 -9.19
CA LYS A 100 -12.44 -12.82 -9.28
C LYS A 100 -12.95 -12.26 -10.62
N SER A 101 -12.63 -11.01 -10.94
CA SER A 101 -13.05 -10.35 -12.19
C SER A 101 -12.58 -11.12 -13.44
N SER A 102 -11.36 -11.67 -13.38
CA SER A 102 -10.81 -12.52 -14.46
C SER A 102 -11.52 -13.86 -14.58
N ALA A 103 -11.96 -14.46 -13.47
CA ALA A 103 -12.74 -15.70 -13.47
C ALA A 103 -14.19 -15.47 -13.91
N ASP A 104 -14.79 -14.34 -13.54
CA ASP A 104 -16.11 -13.92 -14.00
C ASP A 104 -16.13 -13.69 -15.52
N SER A 105 -15.02 -13.18 -16.08
CA SER A 105 -14.79 -13.05 -17.53
C SER A 105 -14.45 -14.37 -18.25
N GLY A 106 -14.33 -15.49 -17.52
CA GLY A 106 -14.05 -16.81 -18.09
C GLY A 106 -12.57 -17.13 -18.37
N PHE A 107 -11.64 -16.25 -18.02
CA PHE A 107 -10.20 -16.47 -18.21
C PHE A 107 -9.55 -17.32 -17.11
N PHE A 108 -10.21 -17.46 -15.95
CA PHE A 108 -9.72 -18.23 -14.80
C PHE A 108 -10.74 -19.27 -14.31
N PRO A 109 -10.29 -20.29 -13.55
CA PRO A 109 -11.18 -21.30 -12.98
C PRO A 109 -12.27 -20.68 -12.11
N LYS A 110 -13.51 -21.21 -12.19
CA LYS A 110 -14.68 -20.72 -11.44
C LYS A 110 -14.54 -20.73 -9.92
N ILE A 111 -13.47 -21.34 -9.37
CA ILE A 111 -13.18 -21.33 -7.94
C ILE A 111 -12.91 -19.90 -7.40
N PHE A 112 -12.33 -19.03 -8.23
CA PHE A 112 -12.03 -17.63 -7.91
C PHE A 112 -13.25 -16.69 -7.99
N SER A 113 -14.26 -17.06 -8.77
CA SER A 113 -15.55 -16.36 -8.88
C SER A 113 -16.47 -16.62 -7.67
N LYS A 114 -16.18 -17.65 -6.87
CA LYS A 114 -17.06 -18.04 -5.76
C LYS A 114 -16.94 -17.08 -4.57
N LEU A 115 -18.00 -16.28 -4.37
CA LEU A 115 -18.14 -15.36 -3.25
C LEU A 115 -18.57 -16.05 -1.95
N SER A 116 -18.16 -15.47 -0.82
CA SER A 116 -18.66 -15.81 0.52
C SER A 116 -19.93 -15.01 0.85
N LYS A 117 -20.53 -15.23 2.03
CA LYS A 117 -21.70 -14.47 2.51
C LYS A 117 -21.44 -12.96 2.71
N ALA A 118 -20.18 -12.54 2.72
CA ALA A 118 -19.76 -11.15 2.86
C ALA A 118 -19.24 -10.57 1.54
N ASP A 119 -19.66 -11.13 0.40
CA ASP A 119 -19.27 -10.71 -0.96
C ASP A 119 -17.75 -10.71 -1.25
N ALA A 120 -16.97 -11.38 -0.40
CA ALA A 120 -15.52 -11.54 -0.58
C ALA A 120 -15.17 -12.91 -1.21
N PRO A 121 -14.22 -12.98 -2.17
CA PRO A 121 -13.77 -14.22 -2.82
C PRO A 121 -12.80 -15.03 -1.94
N VAL A 122 -13.27 -15.48 -0.77
CA VAL A 122 -12.44 -16.15 0.28
C VAL A 122 -11.73 -17.41 -0.22
N LYS A 123 -12.36 -18.18 -1.11
CA LYS A 123 -11.72 -19.38 -1.68
C LYS A 123 -10.56 -19.02 -2.59
N GLY A 124 -10.70 -17.95 -3.38
CA GLY A 124 -9.62 -17.39 -4.18
C GLY A 124 -8.47 -16.92 -3.31
N MET A 125 -8.78 -16.18 -2.24
CA MET A 125 -7.78 -15.67 -1.29
C MET A 125 -6.94 -16.75 -0.61
N LEU A 126 -7.51 -17.92 -0.33
CA LEU A 126 -6.78 -19.04 0.29
C LEU A 126 -5.90 -19.83 -0.70
N THR A 127 -6.20 -19.74 -1.99
CA THR A 127 -5.48 -20.47 -3.04
C THR A 127 -4.33 -19.66 -3.68
N ILE A 128 -4.27 -18.36 -3.40
CA ILE A 128 -3.24 -17.42 -3.87
C ILE A 128 -2.20 -17.25 -2.76
#